data_AF-A0A232FGB1-F1
#
_entry.id   AF-A0A232FGB1-F1
#
_cell.length_a   1.000
_cell.length_b   1.000
_cell.length_c   1.000
_cell.angle_alpha   90.00
_cell.angle_beta   90.00
_cell.angle_gamma   90.00
#
_symmetry.space_group_name_H-M   'P 1'
#
loop_
_entity.id
_entity.type
_entity.pdbx_description
1 polymer ?
#
loop_
_entity_poly.entity_id
_entity_poly.type
_entity_poly.pdbx_seq_one_letter_code
_entity_poly.pdbx_strand_id
1 'polypeptide(L)'
;MPKRRCPFDEDLSPQMKTHIGELEVLKQDENSMNNVYKKTLQALKEGSKLYPFGKGNSNVTVKMPLEVCGCCRYIDSRKPCRCSYCDQIMCNLCLVPCSKCCESFCQNCSLTVYDTDEQNMCMSCYK
;
A
#
# COMPACT_ATOMS: atom_id res chain seq x y z
N MET A 1 20.82 -15.99 22.77
CA MET A 1 20.86 -15.03 21.64
C MET A 1 20.71 -13.62 22.19
N PRO A 2 21.58 -12.66 21.84
CA PRO A 2 21.43 -11.27 22.26
C PRO A 2 20.13 -10.70 21.69
N LYS A 3 19.33 -10.02 22.52
CA LYS A 3 18.16 -9.28 22.03
C LYS A 3 18.66 -8.13 21.14
N ARG A 4 18.07 -7.96 19.95
CA ARG A 4 18.37 -6.84 19.06
C ARG A 4 18.03 -5.53 19.78
N ARG A 5 18.89 -4.51 19.64
CA ARG A 5 18.57 -3.16 20.15
C ARG A 5 17.32 -2.65 19.46
N CYS A 6 16.45 -1.95 20.20
CA CYS A 6 15.26 -1.34 19.62
C CYS A 6 15.72 -0.20 18.70
N PRO A 7 15.39 -0.23 17.39
CA PRO A 7 15.82 0.79 16.43
C PRO A 7 15.31 2.21 16.74
N PHE A 8 14.38 2.34 17.68
CA PHE A 8 13.70 3.59 18.03
C PHE A 8 14.06 4.08 19.44
N ASP A 9 15.04 3.48 20.11
CA ASP A 9 15.40 3.87 21.49
C ASP A 9 15.82 5.35 21.60
N GLU A 10 16.35 5.96 20.53
CA GLU A 10 16.71 7.39 20.51
C GLU A 10 15.52 8.33 20.25
N ASP A 11 14.45 7.84 19.63
CA ASP A 11 13.22 8.61 19.31
C ASP A 11 12.09 8.35 20.32
N LEU A 12 12.36 7.66 21.42
CA LEU A 12 11.42 7.51 22.52
C LEU A 12 11.23 8.85 23.23
N SER A 13 10.45 9.76 22.63
CA SER A 13 9.78 10.79 23.42
C SER A 13 8.91 10.04 24.43
N PRO A 14 9.17 10.11 25.74
CA PRO A 14 8.34 9.41 26.72
C PRO A 14 6.90 9.86 26.47
N GLN A 15 6.01 8.90 26.21
CA GLN A 15 4.60 9.22 26.06
C GLN A 15 4.13 9.70 27.44
N MET A 16 4.14 11.02 27.65
CA MET A 16 3.75 11.62 28.90
C MET A 16 2.28 11.28 29.12
N LYS A 17 2.03 10.43 30.12
CA LYS A 17 0.66 10.20 30.56
C LYS A 17 0.24 11.45 31.32
N THR A 18 -0.48 12.33 30.65
CA THR A 18 -1.18 13.42 31.33
C THR A 18 -2.26 12.78 32.19
N HIS A 19 -2.13 12.92 33.50
CA HIS A 19 -3.19 12.54 34.42
C HIS A 19 -4.39 13.47 34.16
N ILE A 20 -5.46 12.92 33.62
CA ILE A 20 -6.71 13.65 33.39
C ILE A 20 -7.50 13.62 34.70
N GLY A 21 -7.78 14.80 35.27
CA GLY A 21 -8.56 14.92 36.50
C GLY A 21 -10.04 14.59 36.29
N GLU A 22 -10.72 14.16 37.35
CA GLU A 22 -12.16 13.83 37.30
C GLU A 22 -13.02 14.99 36.76
N LEU A 23 -12.65 16.23 37.09
CA LEU A 23 -13.32 17.44 36.57
C LEU A 23 -13.21 17.61 35.05
N GLU A 24 -12.15 17.10 34.43
CA GLU A 24 -11.94 17.18 32.98
C GLU A 24 -12.73 16.09 32.25
N VAL A 25 -12.88 14.92 32.89
CA VAL A 25 -13.77 13.85 32.43
C VAL A 25 -15.23 14.31 32.50
N LEU A 26 -15.63 14.99 33.58
CA LEU A 26 -16.99 15.52 33.73
C LEU A 26 -17.30 16.70 32.79
N LYS A 27 -16.27 17.41 32.30
CA LYS A 27 -16.41 18.48 31.29
C LYS A 27 -16.52 17.96 29.87
N GLN A 28 -16.24 16.68 29.62
CA GLN A 28 -16.47 16.11 28.30
C GLN A 28 -17.97 15.98 28.07
N ASP A 29 -18.46 16.75 27.10
CA ASP A 29 -19.77 16.54 26.50
C ASP A 29 -19.86 15.07 26.02
N GLU A 30 -20.87 14.33 26.48
CA GLU A 30 -21.15 12.95 26.05
C GLU A 30 -21.21 12.85 24.52
N ASN A 31 -21.58 13.94 23.84
CA ASN A 31 -21.65 14.00 22.39
C ASN A 31 -20.32 14.34 21.71
N SER A 32 -19.27 14.70 22.45
CA SER A 32 -17.97 15.08 21.88
C SER A 32 -17.36 13.95 21.05
N MET A 33 -17.31 12.73 21.58
CA MET A 33 -16.80 11.56 20.86
C MET A 33 -17.70 11.16 19.68
N ASN A 34 -19.02 11.30 19.82
CA ASN A 34 -19.97 11.12 18.72
C ASN A 34 -19.74 12.16 17.60
N ASN A 35 -19.39 13.40 17.95
CA ASN A 35 -19.10 14.47 17.00
C ASN A 35 -17.78 14.19 16.26
N VAL A 36 -16.73 13.79 16.98
CA VAL A 36 -15.47 13.34 16.36
C VAL A 36 -15.76 12.20 15.39
N TYR A 37 -16.45 11.15 15.82
CA TYR A 37 -16.81 10.02 14.96
C TYR A 37 -17.57 10.46 13.69
N LYS A 38 -18.60 11.31 13.84
CA LYS A 38 -19.38 11.83 12.71
C LYS A 38 -18.52 12.62 11.73
N LYS A 39 -17.64 13.51 12.23
CA LYS A 39 -16.70 14.27 11.40
C LYS A 39 -15.74 13.37 10.65
N THR A 40 -15.16 12.38 11.31
CA THR A 40 -14.23 11.43 10.67
C THR A 40 -14.94 10.59 9.60
N LEU A 41 -16.15 10.11 9.89
CA LEU A 41 -16.95 9.36 8.93
C LEU A 41 -17.33 10.22 7.71
N GLN A 42 -17.65 11.49 7.92
CA GLN A 42 -17.92 12.43 6.84
C GLN A 42 -16.68 12.64 5.97
N ALA A 43 -15.51 12.94 6.57
CA ALA A 43 -14.26 13.11 5.86
C ALA A 43 -13.87 11.87 5.02
N LEU A 44 -14.06 10.66 5.58
CA LEU A 44 -13.82 9.41 4.84
C LEU A 44 -14.76 9.26 3.63
N LYS A 45 -16.06 9.55 3.80
CA LYS A 45 -17.05 9.49 2.72
C LYS A 45 -16.82 10.56 1.64
N GLU A 46 -16.31 11.72 2.02
CA GLU A 46 -15.97 12.80 1.09
C GLU A 46 -14.69 12.47 0.31
N GLY A 47 -13.65 12.01 1.02
CA GLY A 47 -12.40 11.58 0.40
C GLY A 47 -12.58 10.43 -0.60
N SER A 48 -13.45 9.47 -0.29
CA SER A 48 -13.74 8.35 -1.21
C SER A 48 -14.49 8.78 -2.48
N LYS A 49 -15.21 9.90 -2.47
CA LYS A 49 -15.84 10.47 -3.67
C LYS A 49 -14.85 11.20 -4.57
N LEU A 50 -13.79 11.79 -4.00
CA LEU A 50 -12.72 12.45 -4.77
C LEU A 50 -11.85 11.43 -5.52
N TYR A 51 -11.75 10.22 -4.97
CA TYR A 51 -11.08 9.09 -5.60
C TYR A 51 -12.08 7.97 -5.87
N PRO A 52 -12.97 8.13 -6.87
CA PRO A 52 -13.83 7.04 -7.27
C PRO A 52 -12.93 5.95 -7.82
N PHE A 53 -12.84 4.84 -7.10
CA PHE A 53 -12.42 3.58 -7.67
C PHE A 53 -13.24 3.38 -8.96
N GLY A 54 -12.60 3.59 -10.11
CA GLY A 54 -13.11 3.18 -11.41
C GLY A 54 -14.15 4.06 -12.13
N LYS A 55 -14.27 5.38 -11.92
CA LYS A 55 -14.94 6.30 -12.88
C LYS A 55 -14.78 7.78 -12.49
N GLY A 56 -13.83 8.48 -13.11
CA GLY A 56 -13.61 9.92 -12.93
C GLY A 56 -14.13 10.74 -14.11
N ASN A 57 -14.97 11.75 -13.83
CA ASN A 57 -15.16 12.91 -14.70
C ASN A 57 -15.61 14.13 -13.88
N SER A 58 -14.70 15.11 -13.69
CA SER A 58 -15.00 16.56 -13.77
C SER A 58 -13.73 17.40 -13.55
N ASN A 59 -13.25 18.00 -14.64
CA ASN A 59 -12.56 19.30 -14.75
C ASN A 59 -11.24 19.55 -14.00
N VAL A 60 -10.40 18.52 -13.86
CA VAL A 60 -8.95 18.69 -13.98
C VAL A 60 -8.52 17.85 -15.17
N THR A 61 -8.14 18.48 -16.28
CA THR A 61 -7.75 17.80 -17.52
C THR A 61 -6.37 17.18 -17.37
N VAL A 62 -6.29 16.06 -16.65
CA VAL A 62 -5.31 15.02 -16.92
C VAL A 62 -6.10 13.73 -17.09
N LYS A 63 -6.73 13.59 -18.27
CA LYS A 63 -7.32 12.32 -18.73
C LYS A 63 -6.17 11.37 -19.06
N MET A 64 -5.55 10.78 -18.06
CA MET A 64 -4.75 9.58 -18.27
C MET A 64 -5.49 8.45 -17.56
N PRO A 65 -5.84 7.35 -18.24
CA PRO A 65 -6.33 6.16 -17.58
C PRO A 65 -5.23 5.70 -16.62
N LEU A 66 -5.38 5.97 -15.33
CA LEU A 66 -4.46 5.48 -14.33
C LEU A 66 -5.02 4.15 -13.86
N GLU A 67 -4.66 3.09 -14.58
CA GLU A 67 -4.88 1.71 -14.13
C GLU A 67 -4.15 1.54 -12.79
N VAL A 68 -4.76 0.89 -11.81
CA VAL A 68 -4.16 0.70 -10.48
C VAL A 68 -3.75 -0.76 -10.35
N CYS A 69 -2.48 -0.98 -9.99
CA CYS A 69 -1.94 -2.31 -9.69
C CYS A 69 -2.56 -2.84 -8.38
N GLY A 70 -2.62 -4.16 -8.21
CA GLY A 70 -3.09 -4.78 -6.95
C GLY A 70 -2.32 -4.36 -5.69
N CYS A 71 -1.17 -3.69 -5.83
CA CYS A 71 -0.39 -3.08 -4.74
C CYS A 71 -0.73 -1.60 -4.48
N CYS A 72 -1.85 -1.10 -5.00
CA CYS A 72 -2.34 0.28 -4.90
C CYS A 72 -1.45 1.34 -5.56
N ARG A 73 -0.51 0.94 -6.42
CA ARG A 73 0.31 1.88 -7.22
C ARG A 73 -0.33 2.14 -8.57
N TYR A 74 -0.19 3.37 -9.04
CA TYR A 74 -0.61 3.76 -10.38
C TYR A 74 0.28 3.10 -11.44
N ILE A 75 -0.36 2.65 -12.51
CA ILE A 75 0.26 2.07 -13.69
C ILE A 75 0.18 3.12 -14.80
N ASP A 76 1.30 3.33 -15.49
CA ASP A 76 1.30 4.13 -16.71
C ASP A 76 0.59 3.34 -17.82
N SER A 77 -0.60 3.82 -18.22
CA SER A 77 -1.40 3.22 -19.30
C SER A 77 -0.70 3.24 -20.66
N ARG A 78 0.37 4.02 -20.85
CA ARG A 78 1.12 4.05 -22.11
C ARG A 78 1.93 2.78 -22.34
N LYS A 79 2.33 2.08 -21.27
CA LYS A 79 3.10 0.84 -21.36
C LYS A 79 2.75 -0.07 -20.19
N PRO A 80 1.59 -0.75 -20.23
CA PRO A 80 1.22 -1.69 -19.19
C PRO A 80 2.18 -2.88 -19.22
N CYS A 81 2.86 -3.12 -18.11
CA CYS A 81 3.68 -4.31 -17.97
C CYS A 81 2.78 -5.47 -17.54
N ARG A 82 2.87 -6.59 -18.27
CA ARG A 82 2.05 -7.79 -18.05
C ARG A 82 2.92 -8.91 -17.54
N CYS A 83 2.34 -9.73 -16.67
CA CYS A 83 2.96 -11.00 -16.31
C CYS A 83 2.87 -11.96 -17.51
N SER A 84 3.99 -12.55 -17.91
CA SER A 84 4.07 -13.45 -19.08
C SER A 84 3.40 -14.82 -18.84
N TYR A 85 2.97 -15.10 -17.60
CA TYR A 85 2.27 -16.34 -17.24
C TYR A 85 0.75 -16.18 -17.07
N CYS A 86 0.30 -15.14 -16.36
CA CYS A 86 -1.12 -14.93 -16.04
C CYS A 86 -1.76 -13.75 -16.76
N ASP A 87 -1.02 -13.04 -17.62
CA ASP A 87 -1.44 -11.86 -18.40
C ASP A 87 -1.97 -10.66 -17.59
N GLN A 88 -1.90 -10.73 -16.25
CA GLN A 88 -2.33 -9.64 -15.39
C GLN A 88 -1.41 -8.43 -15.52
N ILE A 89 -2.02 -7.25 -15.62
CA ILE A 89 -1.33 -5.97 -15.67
C ILE A 89 -0.85 -5.59 -14.27
N MET A 90 0.43 -5.28 -14.15
CA MET A 90 1.10 -4.98 -12.88
C MET A 90 2.01 -3.75 -13.04
N CYS A 91 2.31 -3.07 -11.94
CA CYS A 91 3.35 -2.04 -11.94
C CYS A 91 4.74 -2.69 -12.05
N ASN A 92 5.72 -1.92 -12.52
CA ASN A 92 7.11 -2.39 -12.71
C ASN A 92 7.76 -2.96 -11.44
N LEU A 93 7.28 -2.58 -10.27
CA LEU A 93 7.79 -3.08 -8.98
C LEU A 93 7.20 -4.42 -8.57
N CYS A 94 6.04 -4.78 -9.13
CA CYS A 94 5.38 -6.06 -8.88
C CYS A 94 5.79 -7.13 -9.90
N LEU A 95 6.56 -6.74 -10.92
CA LEU A 95 7.10 -7.63 -11.92
C LEU A 95 8.59 -7.83 -11.71
N VAL A 96 9.01 -9.07 -11.88
CA VAL A 96 10.40 -9.48 -11.69
C VAL A 96 10.86 -10.22 -12.94
N PRO A 97 12.04 -9.89 -13.49
CA PRO A 97 12.58 -10.62 -14.63
C PRO A 97 13.07 -12.01 -14.20
N CYS A 98 12.82 -13.00 -15.03
CA CYS A 98 13.38 -14.34 -14.83
C CYS A 98 14.84 -14.39 -15.29
N SER A 99 15.73 -14.91 -14.45
CA SER A 99 17.16 -15.09 -14.76
C SER A 99 17.44 -16.07 -15.90
N LYS A 100 16.49 -16.94 -16.27
CA LYS A 100 16.63 -17.90 -17.38
C LYS A 100 16.02 -17.41 -18.71
N CYS A 101 14.75 -17.00 -18.72
CA CYS A 101 14.05 -16.61 -19.94
C CYS A 101 13.95 -15.09 -20.17
N CYS A 102 14.43 -14.26 -19.25
CA CYS A 102 14.42 -12.79 -19.31
C CYS A 102 13.03 -12.14 -19.41
N GLU A 103 11.95 -12.92 -19.37
CA GLU A 103 10.57 -12.42 -19.33
C GLU A 103 10.18 -11.94 -17.93
N SER A 104 9.15 -11.09 -17.86
CA SER A 104 8.65 -10.50 -16.62
C SER A 104 7.48 -11.29 -16.03
N PHE A 105 7.52 -11.56 -14.74
CA PHE A 105 6.51 -12.34 -14.01
C PHE A 105 6.10 -11.64 -12.71
N CYS A 106 4.85 -11.81 -12.28
CA CYS A 106 4.42 -11.30 -10.99
C CYS A 106 4.95 -12.17 -9.84
N GLN A 107 4.92 -11.64 -8.61
CA GLN A 107 5.36 -12.34 -7.40
C GLN A 107 4.67 -13.70 -7.17
N ASN A 108 3.47 -13.92 -7.72
CA ASN A 108 2.77 -15.21 -7.64
C ASN A 108 3.15 -16.20 -8.76
N CYS A 109 3.82 -15.72 -9.81
CA CYS A 109 4.24 -16.53 -10.97
C CYS A 109 5.76 -16.65 -11.08
N SER A 110 6.50 -16.18 -10.07
CA SER A 110 7.94 -16.33 -9.94
C SER A 110 8.31 -16.77 -8.52
N LEU A 111 9.51 -17.31 -8.38
CA LEU A 111 10.10 -17.78 -7.14
C LEU A 111 11.55 -17.25 -7.07
N THR A 112 12.02 -16.90 -5.88
CA THR A 112 13.44 -16.56 -5.66
C THR A 112 14.19 -17.83 -5.24
N VAL A 113 15.24 -18.16 -5.98
CA VAL A 113 16.14 -19.31 -5.75
C VAL A 113 17.49 -18.80 -5.27
N TYR A 114 18.11 -19.54 -4.36
CA TYR A 114 19.30 -19.11 -3.61
C TYR A 114 20.50 -20.06 -3.77
N ASP A 115 20.67 -20.73 -4.91
CA ASP A 115 21.70 -21.77 -5.08
C ASP A 115 23.14 -21.21 -5.03
N THR A 116 23.36 -20.06 -5.65
CA THR A 116 24.68 -19.38 -5.68
C THR A 116 24.53 -17.88 -5.44
N ASP A 117 23.54 -17.26 -6.07
CA ASP A 117 23.09 -15.88 -5.86
C ASP A 117 21.56 -15.82 -5.78
N GLU A 118 21.01 -14.69 -5.33
CA GLU A 118 19.56 -14.44 -5.36
C GLU A 118 19.07 -14.29 -6.81
N GLN A 119 18.47 -15.35 -7.36
CA GLN A 119 17.97 -15.38 -8.72
C GLN A 119 16.45 -15.54 -8.74
N ASN A 120 15.77 -14.79 -9.60
CA ASN A 120 14.33 -14.90 -9.75
C ASN A 120 14.01 -15.82 -10.92
N MET A 121 13.17 -16.81 -10.69
CA MET A 121 12.82 -17.84 -11.66
C MET A 121 11.32 -17.90 -11.86
N CYS A 122 10.86 -17.96 -13.11
CA CYS A 122 9.45 -18.19 -13.37
C CYS A 122 9.07 -19.65 -13.09
N MET A 123 7.77 -19.89 -12.86
CA MET A 123 7.25 -21.24 -12.56
C MET A 123 7.53 -22.27 -13.66
N SER A 124 7.74 -21.83 -14.91
CA SER A 124 8.08 -22.72 -16.03
C SER A 124 9.57 -23.07 -16.07
N CYS A 125 10.46 -22.14 -15.71
CA CYS A 125 11.91 -22.30 -15.76
C CYS A 125 12.52 -22.95 -14.52
N TYR A 126 11.78 -22.98 -13.41
CA TYR A 126 12.16 -23.65 -12.18
C TYR A 126 11.91 -25.17 -12.21
N LYS A 127 10.95 -25.62 -13.03
CA LYS A 127 10.69 -27.05 -13.23
C LYS A 127 11.85 -27.76 -13.92
#